data_AF-A0A8J2EGA7-F1
#
_entry.id   AF-A0A8J2EGA7-F1
#
_cell.length_a   1.000
_cell.length_b   1.000
_cell.length_c   1.000
_cell.angle_alpha   90.00
_cell.angle_beta   90.00
_cell.angle_gamma   90.00
#
_symmetry.space_group_name_H-M   'P 1'
#
loop_
_entity.id
_entity.type
_entity.pdbx_description
1 polymer ?
#
loop_
_entity_poly.entity_id
_entity_poly.type
_entity_poly.pdbx_seq_one_letter_code
_entity_poly.pdbx_strand_id
1 'polypeptide(L)'
;MALHDVNSEKKSVKLGGIFRNDCLQRGVRVVSAGAVLCAEISRFNHSCTQNVAHAWEDPYERVYAARGIKAREELCADCCCCITAWRLRANVRGS
;
A
#
# COMPACT_ATOMS: atom_id res chain seq x y z
N MET A 1 4.09 -36.53 -29.45
CA MET A 1 4.95 -35.45 -28.92
C MET A 1 4.09 -34.57 -28.03
N ALA A 2 4.18 -34.76 -26.71
CA ALA A 2 3.44 -33.95 -25.75
C ALA A 2 4.21 -32.64 -25.52
N LEU A 3 3.57 -31.51 -25.78
CA LEU A 3 4.10 -30.19 -25.48
C LEU A 3 4.14 -30.07 -23.94
N HIS A 4 5.32 -30.13 -23.36
CA HIS A 4 5.50 -29.95 -21.91
C HIS A 4 5.08 -28.53 -21.52
N ASP A 5 4.08 -28.41 -20.65
CA ASP A 5 3.67 -27.18 -19.99
C ASP A 5 4.72 -26.78 -18.93
N VAL A 6 5.86 -26.28 -19.39
CA VAL A 6 7.01 -25.83 -18.59
C VAL A 6 6.77 -24.52 -17.83
N ASN A 7 5.53 -24.02 -17.78
CA ASN A 7 5.21 -22.71 -17.18
C ASN A 7 4.40 -22.78 -15.88
N SER A 8 3.96 -23.97 -15.48
CA SER A 8 3.16 -24.16 -14.25
C SER A 8 3.97 -23.84 -12.98
N GLU A 9 5.27 -24.16 -12.93
CA GLU A 9 6.13 -23.90 -11.77
C GLU A 9 6.57 -22.43 -11.63
N LYS A 10 6.71 -21.68 -12.73
CA LYS A 10 7.14 -20.26 -12.70
C LYS A 10 6.02 -19.31 -12.28
N LYS A 11 4.76 -19.75 -12.33
CA LYS A 11 3.59 -18.91 -12.05
C LYS A 11 3.42 -18.62 -10.55
N SER A 12 3.68 -19.60 -9.69
CA SER A 12 3.56 -19.43 -8.23
C SER A 12 4.62 -18.47 -7.67
N VAL A 13 5.85 -18.55 -8.19
CA VAL A 13 6.96 -17.66 -7.80
C VAL A 13 6.67 -16.20 -8.17
N LYS A 14 6.05 -15.97 -9.33
CA LYS A 14 5.68 -14.61 -9.80
C LYS A 14 4.61 -13.98 -8.91
N LEU A 15 3.55 -14.71 -8.60
CA LEU A 15 2.50 -14.20 -7.71
C LEU A 15 3.04 -13.96 -6.29
N GLY A 16 3.88 -14.87 -5.77
CA GLY A 16 4.53 -14.67 -4.47
C GLY A 16 5.35 -13.39 -4.39
N GLY A 17 6.00 -12.96 -5.48
CA GLY A 17 6.70 -11.68 -5.56
C GLY A 17 5.76 -10.47 -5.48
N ILE A 18 4.65 -10.51 -6.22
CA ILE A 18 3.63 -9.45 -6.20
C ILE A 18 3.06 -9.27 -4.80
N PHE A 19 2.62 -10.36 -4.17
CA PHE A 19 2.06 -10.31 -2.81
C PHE A 19 3.07 -9.84 -1.74
N ARG A 20 4.38 -10.04 -1.97
CA ARG A 20 5.42 -9.57 -1.04
C ARG A 20 5.70 -8.08 -1.15
N ASN A 21 5.62 -7.53 -2.36
CA ASN A 21 6.00 -6.14 -2.61
C ASN A 21 4.81 -5.18 -2.54
N ASP A 22 3.63 -5.63 -2.97
CA ASP A 22 2.51 -4.74 -3.27
C ASP A 22 1.38 -4.84 -2.25
N CYS A 23 1.45 -5.79 -1.32
CA CYS A 23 0.43 -5.94 -0.29
C CYS A 23 0.63 -4.99 0.89
N LEU A 24 -0.49 -4.47 1.37
CA LEU A 24 -0.59 -3.65 2.55
C LEU A 24 -1.07 -4.48 3.73
N GLN A 25 -0.50 -4.21 4.90
CA GLN A 25 -1.02 -4.76 6.14
C GLN A 25 -2.33 -4.04 6.49
N ARG A 26 -3.39 -4.80 6.73
CA ARG A 26 -4.63 -4.26 7.31
C ARG A 26 -4.52 -4.34 8.84
N GLY A 27 -4.83 -3.27 9.56
CA GLY A 27 -4.87 -3.26 11.04
C GLY A 27 -3.58 -2.79 11.75
N VAL A 28 -3.70 -2.55 13.07
CA VAL A 28 -2.62 -2.00 13.90
C VAL A 28 -1.81 -3.13 14.51
N ARG A 29 -0.59 -3.37 14.00
CA ARG A 29 0.56 -4.04 14.68
C ARG A 29 0.30 -5.29 15.55
N VAL A 30 -0.76 -6.08 15.34
CA VAL A 30 -1.01 -7.31 16.12
C VAL A 30 -1.24 -8.50 15.20
N VAL A 31 -0.14 -9.16 14.83
CA VAL A 31 0.11 -10.60 14.55
C VAL A 31 -0.86 -11.43 13.66
N SER A 32 -2.04 -10.95 13.28
CA SER A 32 -3.04 -11.78 12.55
C SER A 32 -3.92 -11.06 11.54
N ALA A 33 -3.82 -9.73 11.44
CA ALA A 33 -4.61 -9.01 10.45
C ALA A 33 -3.96 -9.17 9.07
N GLY A 34 -4.65 -9.87 8.16
CA GLY A 34 -4.12 -10.32 6.88
C GLY A 34 -3.58 -9.20 5.99
N ALA A 35 -2.89 -9.61 4.93
CA ALA A 35 -2.38 -8.70 3.90
C ALA A 35 -3.41 -8.52 2.78
N VAL A 36 -3.58 -7.30 2.29
CA VAL A 36 -4.50 -6.98 1.19
C VAL A 36 -3.71 -6.36 0.04
N LEU A 37 -3.95 -6.85 -1.17
CA LEU A 37 -3.41 -6.25 -2.39
C LEU A 37 -4.39 -5.17 -2.89
N CYS A 38 -3.94 -3.91 -2.90
CA CYS A 38 -4.74 -2.78 -3.34
C CYS A 38 -4.13 -2.18 -4.62
N ALA A 39 -4.65 -2.60 -5.77
CA ALA A 39 -4.04 -2.29 -7.08
C ALA A 39 -3.77 -0.80 -7.34
N GLU A 40 -4.59 0.12 -6.84
CA GLU A 40 -4.40 1.55 -7.09
C GLU A 40 -3.23 2.15 -6.30
N ILE A 41 -3.13 1.87 -5.00
CA ILE A 41 -2.06 2.41 -4.16
C ILE A 41 -0.72 1.72 -4.42
N SER A 42 -0.72 0.45 -4.85
CA SER A 42 0.51 -0.26 -5.26
C SER A 42 1.22 0.39 -6.46
N ARG A 43 0.59 1.37 -7.12
CA ARG A 43 1.19 2.15 -8.21
C ARG A 43 2.02 3.33 -7.72
N PHE A 44 1.86 3.73 -6.46
CA PHE A 44 2.61 4.85 -5.90
C PHE A 44 3.99 4.38 -5.46
N ASN A 45 5.01 5.12 -5.90
CA ASN A 45 6.38 4.82 -5.52
C ASN A 45 6.65 5.20 -4.07
N HIS A 46 7.70 4.60 -3.51
CA HIS A 46 8.17 4.93 -2.18
C HIS A 46 8.92 6.28 -2.17
N SER A 47 8.64 7.12 -1.17
CA SER A 47 9.51 8.25 -0.81
C SER A 47 9.54 8.45 0.70
N CYS A 48 10.72 8.75 1.26
CA CYS A 48 10.87 9.21 2.65
C CYS A 48 10.28 10.62 2.88
N THR A 49 9.92 11.33 1.81
CA THR A 49 9.25 12.63 1.81
C THR A 49 7.92 12.55 1.06
N GLN A 50 7.11 11.56 1.45
CA GLN A 50 5.82 11.23 0.87
C GLN A 50 4.89 12.44 0.77
N ASN A 51 4.08 12.47 -0.28
CA ASN A 51 3.04 13.47 -0.47
C ASN A 51 1.63 12.88 -0.35
N VAL A 52 1.52 11.56 -0.37
CA VAL A 52 0.29 10.84 -0.03
C VAL A 52 0.49 9.97 1.21
N ALA A 53 -0.57 9.85 1.99
CA ALA A 53 -0.70 8.91 3.09
C ALA A 53 -1.91 8.03 2.83
N HIS A 54 -1.97 6.87 3.47
CA HIS A 54 -3.08 5.95 3.30
C HIS A 54 -3.53 5.40 4.65
N ALA A 55 -4.80 5.02 4.73
CA ALA A 55 -5.38 4.45 5.93
C ALA A 55 -6.58 3.57 5.59
N TRP A 56 -6.77 2.55 6.42
CA TRP A 56 -7.95 1.69 6.39
C TRP A 56 -9.13 2.37 7.08
N GLU A 57 -10.19 2.58 6.33
CA GLU A 57 -11.53 2.88 6.84
C GLU A 57 -12.45 1.74 6.46
N ASP A 58 -12.57 0.77 7.36
CA ASP A 58 -13.22 -0.50 7.10
C ASP A 58 -14.55 -0.35 6.35
N PRO A 59 -14.72 -1.02 5.19
CA PRO A 59 -13.84 -2.02 4.57
C PRO A 59 -12.82 -1.47 3.53
N TYR A 60 -12.71 -0.16 3.38
CA TYR A 60 -12.00 0.50 2.28
C TYR A 60 -10.59 0.96 2.65
N GLU A 61 -9.69 0.90 1.68
CA GLU A 61 -8.42 1.62 1.73
C GLU A 61 -8.62 3.03 1.16
N ARG A 62 -8.14 4.05 1.87
CA ARG A 62 -8.28 5.45 1.44
C ARG A 62 -6.93 6.13 1.39
N VAL A 63 -6.75 6.94 0.36
CA VAL A 63 -5.54 7.74 0.12
C VAL A 63 -5.85 9.21 0.35
N TYR A 64 -4.96 9.88 1.08
CA TYR A 64 -5.05 11.29 1.45
C TYR A 64 -3.80 12.03 1.03
N ALA A 65 -3.93 13.32 0.69
CA ALA A 65 -2.79 14.20 0.54
C ALA A 65 -2.18 14.50 1.92
N ALA A 66 -0.91 14.16 2.12
CA ALA A 66 -0.17 14.46 3.35
C ALA A 66 0.36 15.91 3.37
N ARG A 67 0.49 16.52 2.19
CA ARG A 67 0.88 17.91 1.97
C ARG A 67 0.29 18.43 0.66
N GLY A 68 0.47 19.71 0.35
CA GLY A 68 0.12 20.26 -0.96
C GLY A 68 0.85 19.51 -2.09
N ILE A 69 0.09 19.11 -3.11
CA ILE A 69 0.58 18.39 -4.29
C ILE A 69 0.35 19.27 -5.51
N LYS A 70 1.40 19.51 -6.29
CA LYS A 70 1.28 20.30 -7.52
C LYS A 70 0.72 19.45 -8.64
N ALA A 71 0.05 20.09 -9.60
CA ALA A 71 -0.37 19.40 -10.82
C ALA A 71 0.85 18.74 -11.50
N ARG A 72 0.72 17.46 -11.89
CA ARG A 72 1.78 16.62 -12.48
C ARG A 72 2.92 16.23 -11.54
N GLU A 73 2.82 16.54 -10.25
CA GLU A 73 3.73 15.97 -9.26
C GLU A 73 3.43 14.47 -9.11
N GLU A 74 4.49 13.66 -9.03
CA GLU A 74 4.38 12.22 -8.80
C GLU A 74 3.82 11.95 -7.40
N LEU A 75 2.86 11.04 -7.30
CA LEU A 75 2.32 10.61 -6.01
C LEU A 75 3.23 9.55 -5.41
N CYS A 76 3.80 9.84 -4.24
CA CYS A 76 4.68 8.95 -3.52
C CYS A 76 4.14 8.70 -2.11
N ALA A 77 4.07 7.42 -1.73
CA ALA A 77 3.66 6.96 -0.41
C ALA A 77 4.88 6.57 0.43
N ASP A 78 4.71 6.57 1.76
CA ASP A 78 5.66 5.87 2.61
C ASP A 78 5.36 4.37 2.57
N CYS A 79 6.36 3.55 2.27
CA CYS A 79 6.24 2.09 2.24
C CYS A 79 6.32 1.52 3.66
N CYS A 80 6.83 2.30 4.63
CA CYS A 80 6.87 1.95 6.04
C CYS A 80 5.48 2.09 6.69
N CYS A 81 4.56 1.22 6.29
CA CYS A 81 3.19 1.08 6.80
C CYS A 81 3.09 0.81 8.31
N CYS A 82 4.18 0.85 9.07
CA CYS A 82 4.22 0.51 10.48
C CYS A 82 4.43 1.70 11.43
N ILE A 83 4.72 2.93 10.97
CA ILE A 83 5.05 4.06 11.87
C ILE A 83 3.97 5.15 11.95
N THR A 84 3.11 5.34 10.94
CA THR A 84 2.36 6.60 10.80
C THR A 84 0.89 6.56 11.27
N ALA A 85 0.45 5.49 11.94
CA ALA A 85 -0.93 5.36 12.44
C ALA A 85 -1.33 6.37 13.55
N TRP A 86 -0.43 7.25 14.00
CA TRP A 86 -0.68 8.12 15.16
C TRP A 86 -0.81 9.62 14.88
N ARG A 87 -0.63 10.12 13.65
CA ARG A 87 -0.55 11.58 13.42
C ARG A 87 -1.75 12.26 12.78
N LEU A 88 -2.79 11.53 12.35
CA LEU A 88 -3.99 12.13 11.72
C LEU A 88 -5.11 12.52 12.70
N ARG A 89 -4.95 12.35 14.02
CA ARG A 89 -5.96 12.80 15.02
C ARG A 89 -5.77 14.22 15.56
N ALA A 90 -4.86 15.03 15.01
CA ALA A 90 -4.48 16.31 15.62
C ALA A 90 -5.09 17.57 14.99
N ASN A 91 -5.96 17.51 13.95
CA ASN A 91 -6.40 18.75 13.29
C ASN A 91 -7.89 18.85 12.93
N VAL A 92 -8.76 18.30 13.79
CA VAL A 92 -10.22 18.59 13.75
C VAL A 92 -10.67 19.17 15.09
N ARG A 93 -10.16 20.36 15.43
CA ARG A 93 -10.79 21.39 16.28
C ARG A 93 -10.20 22.72 15.77
N GLY A 94 -10.83 23.49 14.89
CA GLY A 94 -12.23 23.88 14.91
C GLY A 94 -12.40 25.04 15.90
N SER A 95 -12.06 26.23 15.40
CA SER A 95 -12.60 27.57 15.72
C SER A 95 -12.68 28.05 17.17
#